data_AF-A0A4V4HAN6-F1
#
_entry.id   AF-A0A4V4HAN6-F1
#
_cell.length_a   1.000
_cell.length_b   1.000
_cell.length_c   1.000
_cell.angle_alpha   90.00
_cell.angle_beta   90.00
_cell.angle_gamma   90.00
#
_symmetry.space_group_name_H-M   'P 1'
#
loop_
_entity.id
_entity.type
_entity.pdbx_description
1 polymer ?
#
loop_
_entity_poly.entity_id
_entity_poly.type
_entity_poly.pdbx_seq_one_letter_code
_entity_poly.pdbx_strand_id
1 'polypeptide(L)'
;DGHNSHTTYHFCEFAEKHKIIILCLPPHTTHRLQPCDVGAFGPLSSAWRKLVSNLTVQGIPIRKNNFLKHYSYARGKALTTVTIKAAFLKTGIEPVDP
;
A
#
# COMPACT_ATOMS: atom_id res chain seq x y z
N ASP A 1 -5.78 -7.50 -6.31
CA ASP A 1 -6.84 -8.10 -5.47
C ASP A 1 -8.03 -8.62 -6.27
N GLY A 2 -8.09 -8.39 -7.58
CA GLY A 2 -9.14 -8.95 -8.45
C GLY A 2 -10.49 -8.24 -8.29
N HIS A 3 -10.53 -7.05 -7.70
CA HIS A 3 -11.78 -6.29 -7.57
C HIS A 3 -12.29 -5.83 -8.94
N ASN A 4 -13.60 -5.92 -9.19
CA ASN A 4 -14.21 -5.64 -10.50
C ASN A 4 -13.96 -4.20 -11.01
N SER A 5 -13.71 -3.24 -10.12
CA SER A 5 -13.31 -1.89 -10.53
C SER A 5 -11.95 -1.84 -11.22
N HIS A 6 -11.09 -2.84 -11.00
CA HIS A 6 -9.74 -2.94 -11.59
C HIS A 6 -9.73 -3.66 -12.95
N THR A 7 -10.88 -4.11 -13.46
CA THR A 7 -10.98 -4.89 -14.69
C THR A 7 -12.03 -4.33 -15.66
N THR A 8 -12.43 -3.07 -15.47
CA THR A 8 -13.36 -2.40 -16.39
C THR A 8 -12.69 -2.15 -17.75
N TYR A 9 -13.49 -2.12 -18.82
CA TYR A 9 -13.00 -1.84 -20.17
C TYR A 9 -12.20 -0.53 -20.23
N HIS A 10 -12.74 0.55 -19.68
CA HIS A 10 -12.06 1.85 -19.66
C HIS A 10 -10.73 1.84 -18.91
N PHE A 11 -10.60 1.03 -17.84
CA PHE A 11 -9.34 0.87 -17.13
C PHE A 11 -8.31 0.14 -17.99
N CYS A 12 -8.69 -0.96 -18.64
CA CYS A 12 -7.82 -1.73 -19.51
C CYS A 12 -7.38 -0.93 -20.75
N GLU A 13 -8.33 -0.24 -21.40
CA GLU A 13 -8.07 0.66 -22.54
C GLU A 13 -7.09 1.77 -22.15
N PHE A 14 -7.27 2.38 -20.97
CA PHE A 14 -6.34 3.38 -20.45
C PHE A 14 -4.95 2.80 -20.24
N ALA A 15 -4.84 1.62 -19.62
CA ALA A 15 -3.56 0.98 -19.36
C ALA A 15 -2.82 0.62 -20.65
N GLU A 16 -3.52 0.07 -21.64
CA GLU A 16 -2.97 -0.26 -22.97
C GLU A 16 -2.44 1.00 -23.67
N LYS A 17 -3.23 2.07 -23.74
CA LYS A 17 -2.84 3.34 -24.36
C LYS A 17 -1.57 3.94 -23.73
N HIS A 18 -1.35 3.69 -22.44
CA HIS A 18 -0.19 4.21 -21.70
C HIS A 18 0.92 3.18 -21.51
N LYS A 19 0.85 2.01 -22.15
CA LYS A 19 1.85 0.93 -22.06
C LYS A 19 2.08 0.45 -20.62
N ILE A 20 1.02 0.41 -19.81
CA ILE A 20 1.03 -0.08 -18.43
C ILE A 20 0.66 -1.57 -18.45
N ILE A 21 1.54 -2.42 -17.94
CA ILE A 21 1.26 -3.85 -17.77
C ILE A 21 0.44 -4.04 -16.50
N ILE A 22 -0.76 -4.59 -16.64
CA ILE A 22 -1.62 -4.94 -15.51
C ILE A 22 -1.27 -6.36 -15.05
N LEU A 23 -0.88 -6.50 -13.77
CA LEU A 23 -0.66 -7.81 -13.14
C LEU A 23 -1.93 -8.26 -12.40
N CYS A 24 -2.62 -9.25 -12.98
CA CYS A 24 -3.78 -9.87 -12.35
C CYS A 24 -3.33 -11.03 -11.45
N LEU A 25 -3.42 -10.83 -10.13
CA LEU A 25 -3.15 -11.89 -9.16
C LEU A 25 -4.25 -12.96 -9.20
N PRO A 26 -3.92 -14.26 -9.02
CA PRO A 26 -4.94 -15.30 -8.90
C PRO A 26 -5.93 -15.00 -7.75
N PRO A 27 -7.20 -15.46 -7.86
CA PRO A 27 -8.20 -15.24 -6.83
C PRO A 27 -7.71 -15.66 -5.43
N HIS A 28 -8.11 -14.89 -4.40
CA HIS A 28 -7.78 -15.15 -2.99
C HIS A 28 -6.28 -15.20 -2.63
N THR A 29 -5.38 -14.71 -3.49
CA THR A 29 -3.93 -14.72 -3.23
C THR A 29 -3.37 -13.39 -2.73
N THR A 30 -4.20 -12.37 -2.46
CA THR A 30 -3.75 -11.06 -1.96
C THR A 30 -2.81 -11.17 -0.76
N HIS A 31 -3.13 -12.05 0.19
CA HIS A 31 -2.33 -12.30 1.40
C HIS A 31 -0.95 -12.94 1.14
N ARG A 32 -0.64 -13.35 -0.09
CA ARG A 32 0.63 -13.96 -0.49
C ARG A 32 1.37 -13.14 -1.55
N LEU A 33 0.65 -12.62 -2.53
CA LEU A 33 1.24 -12.06 -3.75
C LEU A 33 1.11 -10.54 -3.84
N GLN A 34 0.32 -9.88 -2.99
CA GLN A 34 0.15 -8.42 -3.07
C GLN A 34 1.13 -7.73 -2.10
N PRO A 35 2.18 -7.02 -2.58
CA PRO A 35 3.20 -6.44 -1.71
C PRO A 35 2.63 -5.44 -0.70
N CYS A 36 1.61 -4.69 -1.13
CA CYS A 36 0.92 -3.74 -0.27
C CYS A 36 0.35 -4.42 0.98
N ASP A 37 -0.38 -5.52 0.82
CA ASP A 37 -0.99 -6.25 1.92
C ASP A 37 0.04 -7.07 2.72
N VAL A 38 1.02 -7.66 2.05
CA VAL A 38 2.01 -8.58 2.66
C VAL A 38 3.08 -7.84 3.48
N GLY A 39 3.48 -6.64 3.06
CA GLY A 39 4.65 -5.96 3.61
C GLY A 39 4.52 -4.46 3.85
N ALA A 40 3.65 -3.74 3.12
CA ALA A 40 3.59 -2.27 3.23
C ALA A 40 2.57 -1.76 4.26
N PHE A 41 1.35 -2.32 4.27
CA PHE A 41 0.23 -1.81 5.05
C PHE A 41 0.32 -2.11 6.54
N GLY A 42 0.97 -3.21 6.93
CA GLY A 42 1.25 -3.53 8.33
C GLY A 42 2.10 -2.45 9.00
N PRO A 43 3.32 -2.17 8.50
CA PRO A 43 4.17 -1.08 9.00
C PRO A 43 3.47 0.29 8.99
N LEU A 44 2.72 0.61 7.93
CA LEU A 44 1.97 1.86 7.84
C LEU A 44 0.91 1.99 8.94
N SER A 45 0.14 0.93 9.17
CA SER A 45 -0.89 0.91 10.22
C SER A 45 -0.27 1.08 11.60
N SER A 46 0.86 0.44 11.85
CA SER A 46 1.61 0.57 13.12
C SER A 46 2.16 1.98 13.31
N ALA A 47 2.77 2.58 12.28
CA ALA A 47 3.28 3.95 12.33
C ALA A 47 2.15 4.97 12.54
N TRP A 48 1.02 4.79 11.85
CA TRP A 48 -0.16 5.62 12.01
C TRP A 48 -0.73 5.52 13.43
N ARG A 49 -0.94 4.31 13.95
CA ARG A 49 -1.43 4.10 15.33
C ARG A 49 -0.53 4.75 16.37
N LYS A 50 0.79 4.61 16.24
CA LYS A 50 1.77 5.25 17.13
C LYS A 50 1.67 6.78 17.07
N LEU A 51 1.59 7.36 15.88
CA LEU A 51 1.45 8.80 15.71
C LEU A 51 0.15 9.31 16.34
N VAL A 52 -0.98 8.68 16.04
CA VAL A 52 -2.30 9.06 16.57
C VAL A 52 -2.30 8.99 18.10
N SER A 53 -1.74 7.92 18.68
CA SER A 53 -1.62 7.79 20.14
C SER A 53 -0.85 8.98 20.76
N ASN A 54 0.30 9.34 20.17
CA ASN A 54 1.10 10.47 20.65
C ASN A 54 0.37 11.82 20.51
N LEU A 55 -0.33 12.04 19.40
CA LEU A 55 -1.11 13.27 19.18
C LEU A 55 -2.28 13.38 20.16
N THR A 56 -2.94 12.27 20.48
CA THR A 56 -3.99 12.22 21.50
C THR A 56 -3.46 12.63 22.87
N VAL A 57 -2.28 12.14 23.27
CA VAL A 57 -1.61 12.56 24.52
C VAL A 57 -1.30 14.07 24.52
N GLN A 58 -1.01 14.64 23.34
CA GLN A 58 -0.77 16.08 23.17
C GLN A 58 -2.06 16.91 23.04
N GLY A 59 -3.24 16.30 23.13
CA GLY A 59 -4.52 16.99 22.96
C GLY A 59 -4.82 17.43 21.53
N ILE A 60 -4.16 16.84 20.53
CA ILE A 60 -4.33 17.16 19.10
C ILE A 60 -5.23 16.09 18.45
N PRO A 61 -6.53 16.37 18.24
CA PRO A 61 -7.42 15.42 17.58
C PRO A 61 -7.17 15.36 16.07
N ILE A 62 -7.34 14.17 15.48
CA ILE A 62 -7.36 14.01 14.02
C ILE A 62 -8.69 14.52 13.46
N ARG A 63 -8.61 15.42 12.48
CA ARG A 63 -9.73 16.06 11.79
C ARG A 63 -9.47 16.04 10.29
N LYS A 64 -10.52 16.28 9.48
CA LYS A 64 -10.40 16.31 8.01
C LYS A 64 -9.32 17.27 7.50
N ASN A 65 -9.14 18.43 8.15
CA ASN A 65 -8.17 19.45 7.77
C ASN A 65 -6.71 19.11 8.12
N ASN A 66 -6.45 18.19 9.07
CA ASN A 66 -5.09 17.82 9.48
C ASN A 66 -4.72 16.36 9.14
N PHE A 67 -5.70 15.55 8.73
CA PHE A 67 -5.52 14.14 8.43
C PHE A 67 -4.39 13.90 7.42
N LEU A 68 -4.42 14.59 6.28
CA LEU A 68 -3.43 14.40 5.21
C LEU A 68 -2.01 14.71 5.68
N LYS A 69 -1.83 15.76 6.49
CA LYS A 69 -0.52 16.13 7.05
C LYS A 69 0.05 15.00 7.92
N HIS A 70 -0.76 14.50 8.86
CA HIS A 70 -0.32 13.45 9.78
C HIS A 70 -0.16 12.10 9.07
N TYR A 71 -1.06 11.77 8.14
CA TYR A 71 -1.00 10.54 7.37
C TYR A 71 0.25 10.52 6.49
N SER A 72 0.57 11.64 5.82
CA SER A 72 1.80 11.79 5.04
C SER A 72 3.05 11.56 5.89
N TYR A 73 3.07 12.09 7.13
CA TYR A 73 4.16 11.85 8.06
C TYR A 73 4.30 10.36 8.43
N ALA A 74 3.22 9.70 8.82
CA ALA A 74 3.23 8.27 9.13
C ALA A 74 3.65 7.42 7.91
N ARG A 75 3.15 7.77 6.72
CA ARG A 75 3.49 7.13 5.45
C ARG A 75 4.98 7.24 5.13
N GLY A 76 5.56 8.42 5.28
CA GLY A 76 7.00 8.62 5.07
C GLY A 76 7.88 7.85 6.05
N LYS A 77 7.39 7.58 7.27
CA LYS A 77 8.11 6.75 8.26
C LYS A 77 7.98 5.24 7.97
N ALA A 78 6.87 4.80 7.39
CA ALA A 78 6.59 3.39 7.16
C ALA A 78 7.05 2.89 5.79
N LEU A 79 6.77 3.65 4.72
CA LEU A 79 7.03 3.25 3.34
C LEU A 79 8.43 3.67 2.89
N THR A 80 9.43 3.13 3.57
CA THR A 80 10.84 3.33 3.23
C THR A 80 11.27 2.42 2.07
N THR A 81 12.38 2.74 1.41
CA THR A 81 12.97 1.85 0.39
C THR A 81 13.18 0.43 0.91
N VAL A 82 13.60 0.29 2.18
CA VAL A 82 13.81 -1.02 2.82
C VAL A 82 12.50 -1.78 2.94
N THR A 83 11.45 -1.14 3.46
CA THR A 83 10.14 -1.77 3.65
C THR A 83 9.50 -2.15 2.32
N ILE A 84 9.62 -1.30 1.30
CA ILE A 84 9.10 -1.57 -0.05
C ILE A 84 9.83 -2.77 -0.67
N LYS A 85 11.17 -2.77 -0.67
CA LYS A 85 11.95 -3.90 -1.23
C LYS A 85 11.63 -5.21 -0.50
N ALA A 86 11.56 -5.19 0.83
CA ALA A 86 11.21 -6.36 1.62
C ALA A 86 9.79 -6.89 1.29
N ALA A 87 8.83 -6.00 0.99
CA ALA A 87 7.49 -6.40 0.61
C ALA A 87 7.48 -7.17 -0.72
N PHE A 88 8.20 -6.67 -1.74
CA PHE A 88 8.32 -7.31 -3.05
C PHE A 88 9.06 -8.66 -2.99
N LEU A 89 10.14 -8.71 -2.18
CA LEU A 89 10.87 -9.94 -1.90
C LEU A 89 9.94 -11.00 -1.27
N LYS A 90 9.18 -10.61 -0.25
CA LYS A 90 8.31 -11.54 0.48
C LYS A 90 7.16 -12.07 -0.38
N THR A 91 6.74 -11.34 -1.40
CA THR A 91 5.75 -11.79 -2.38
C THR A 91 6.34 -12.59 -3.55
N GLY A 92 7.66 -12.75 -3.61
CA GLY A 92 8.35 -13.43 -4.72
C GLY A 92 8.28 -12.69 -6.06
N ILE A 93 8.00 -11.37 -6.03
CA ILE A 93 7.92 -10.56 -7.25
C ILE A 93 9.30 -10.04 -7.64
N GLU A 94 10.14 -9.70 -6.66
CA GLU A 94 11.49 -9.18 -6.91
C GLU A 94 12.44 -9.53 -5.75
N PRO A 95 13.53 -10.28 -5.97
CA PRO A 95 13.88 -10.95 -7.23
C PRO A 95 12.90 -12.07 -7.56
N VAL A 96 12.71 -12.33 -8.86
CA VAL A 96 11.99 -13.53 -9.33
C VAL A 96 12.94 -14.73 -9.14
N ASP A 97 12.55 -15.67 -8.27
CA ASP A 97 13.27 -16.94 -8.05
C ASP A 97 12.43 -18.06 -8.71
N PRO A 98 12.78 -18.51 -9.94
CA PRO A 98 11.97 -19.41 -10.76
C PRO A 98 11.81 -20.83 -10.20
#